data_AF-A0A7Y3H0D0-F1
#
_entry.id   AF-A0A7Y3H0D0-F1
#
_cell.length_a   1.000
_cell.length_b   1.000
_cell.length_c   1.000
_cell.angle_alpha   90.00
_cell.angle_beta   90.00
_cell.angle_gamma   90.00
#
_symmetry.space_group_name_H-M   'P 1'
#
loop_
_entity.id
_entity.type
_entity.pdbx_description
1 polymer ?
#
loop_
_entity_poly.entity_id
_entity_poly.type
_entity_poly.pdbx_seq_one_letter_code
_entity_poly.pdbx_strand_id
1 'polypeptide(L)'
;MVVFTALVGAAPDGLELETDEIVGELAPADLVEKLDTTVTVDGSGLPPGGGSVEQGEAIFAARCAACHGLRGRGGPAGPLVADAGGAQRAVNTYWPYATTLFDYVRRAMPYDAPGSLSDAEVYAVVAMILAEAQLISRDARLDAGSLPEVRMPGRSLFP
;
A
#
# COMPACT_ATOMS: atom_id res chain seq x y z
N MET A 1 -6.64 4.03 -43.39
CA MET A 1 -5.48 3.20 -43.80
C MET A 1 -4.27 4.10 -43.74
N VAL A 2 -3.18 3.84 -43.03
CA VAL A 2 -2.76 2.81 -42.06
C VAL A 2 -1.62 3.53 -41.31
N VAL A 3 -1.61 3.45 -39.98
CA VAL A 3 -0.49 2.92 -39.15
C VAL A 3 0.95 3.23 -39.62
N PHE A 4 1.95 3.61 -38.82
CA PHE A 4 2.23 3.57 -37.38
C PHE A 4 3.59 4.29 -37.12
N THR A 5 3.81 4.79 -35.89
CA THR A 5 4.94 4.57 -34.92
C THR A 5 6.41 4.80 -35.39
N ALA A 6 7.36 5.37 -34.61
CA ALA A 6 7.75 5.16 -33.20
C ALA A 6 8.52 6.38 -32.60
N LEU A 7 8.21 6.82 -31.37
CA LEU A 7 8.91 6.62 -30.07
C LEU A 7 10.34 7.19 -29.93
N VAL A 8 10.48 8.11 -28.98
CA VAL A 8 11.50 8.27 -27.89
C VAL A 8 11.28 9.70 -27.37
N GLY A 9 10.69 9.85 -26.18
CA GLY A 9 10.27 11.15 -25.65
C GLY A 9 11.43 11.94 -25.06
N ALA A 10 12.18 12.63 -25.92
CA ALA A 10 12.89 13.84 -25.51
C ALA A 10 11.85 14.84 -25.00
N ALA A 11 12.18 15.59 -23.94
CA ALA A 11 11.46 16.84 -23.69
C ALA A 11 11.45 17.61 -25.02
N PRO A 12 10.29 18.09 -25.51
CA PRO A 12 10.24 18.71 -26.82
C PRO A 12 11.23 19.88 -26.84
N ASP A 13 12.16 19.85 -27.78
CA ASP A 13 13.07 20.97 -28.02
C ASP A 13 12.22 22.25 -28.16
N GLY A 14 12.43 23.20 -27.24
CA GLY A 14 11.76 24.50 -27.24
C GLY A 14 10.68 24.73 -26.19
N LEU A 15 10.50 23.86 -25.19
CA LEU A 15 9.79 24.28 -23.95
C LEU A 15 10.77 24.87 -22.94
N GLU A 16 11.29 26.05 -23.27
CA GLU A 16 11.89 26.92 -22.25
C GLU A 16 10.73 27.44 -21.38
N LEU A 17 10.63 26.95 -20.15
CA LEU A 17 9.71 27.54 -19.18
C LEU A 17 10.19 28.97 -18.93
N GLU A 18 9.37 29.97 -19.25
CA GLU A 18 9.67 31.37 -18.92
C GLU A 18 9.86 31.49 -17.40
N THR A 19 11.11 31.66 -16.98
CA THR A 19 11.51 31.60 -15.56
C THR A 19 10.94 32.75 -14.71
N ASP A 20 10.37 33.77 -15.36
CA ASP A 20 9.77 34.93 -14.70
C ASP A 20 8.39 34.62 -14.08
N GLU A 21 7.75 33.49 -14.43
CA GLU A 21 6.42 33.11 -13.91
C GLU A 21 6.44 31.83 -13.03
N ILE A 22 7.59 31.17 -12.89
CA ILE A 22 7.74 29.98 -12.05
C ILE A 22 7.92 30.40 -10.59
N VAL A 23 6.94 30.10 -9.74
CA VAL A 23 7.10 30.21 -8.29
C VAL A 23 7.82 28.96 -7.77
N GLY A 24 9.08 29.12 -7.37
CA GLY A 24 9.91 28.05 -6.81
C GLY A 24 10.97 27.52 -7.77
N GLU A 25 11.78 26.57 -7.28
CA GLU A 25 12.84 25.91 -8.06
C GLU A 25 12.43 24.46 -8.38
N LEU A 26 12.97 23.92 -9.48
CA LEU A 26 12.81 22.49 -9.78
C LEU A 26 13.39 21.66 -8.64
N ALA A 27 12.59 20.73 -8.12
CA ALA A 27 13.04 19.82 -7.08
C ALA A 27 14.24 18.99 -7.58
N PRO A 28 15.31 18.87 -6.77
CA PRO A 28 16.40 17.94 -7.07
C PRO A 28 15.87 16.53 -7.31
N ALA A 29 16.43 15.82 -8.31
CA ALA A 29 15.96 14.48 -8.66
C ALA A 29 16.03 13.50 -7.47
N ASP A 30 17.06 13.62 -6.61
CA ASP A 30 17.21 12.79 -5.42
C ASP A 30 16.15 13.10 -4.36
N LEU A 31 15.64 14.35 -4.31
CA LEU A 31 14.54 14.72 -3.43
C LEU A 31 13.23 14.12 -3.93
N VAL A 32 12.99 14.17 -5.25
CA VAL A 32 11.81 13.52 -5.86
C VAL A 32 11.85 12.02 -5.59
N GLU A 33 12.98 11.35 -5.80
CA GLU A 33 13.14 9.92 -5.53
C GLU A 33 12.87 9.55 -4.07
N LYS A 34 13.33 10.38 -3.11
CA LYS A 34 13.09 10.14 -1.68
C LYS A 34 11.64 10.35 -1.27
N LEU A 35 10.91 11.24 -1.94
CA LEU A 35 9.54 11.61 -1.59
C LEU A 35 8.49 10.82 -2.36
N ASP A 36 8.83 10.29 -3.54
CA ASP A 36 7.91 9.48 -4.33
C ASP A 36 7.86 8.03 -3.82
N THR A 37 7.12 7.85 -2.73
CA THR A 37 6.87 6.54 -2.14
C THR A 37 5.57 5.91 -2.64
N THR A 38 5.00 6.42 -3.73
CA THR A 38 3.67 6.04 -4.21
C THR A 38 3.67 4.58 -4.66
N VAL A 39 2.75 3.79 -4.12
CA VAL A 39 2.50 2.43 -4.61
C VAL A 39 1.22 2.41 -5.43
N THR A 40 1.34 2.03 -6.70
CA THR A 40 0.20 1.88 -7.61
C THR A 40 -0.48 0.52 -7.46
N VAL A 41 -1.68 0.40 -8.02
CA VAL A 41 -2.51 -0.81 -7.89
C VAL A 41 -1.87 -2.06 -8.51
N ASP A 42 -1.03 -1.89 -9.53
CA ASP A 42 -0.27 -2.96 -10.20
C ASP A 42 1.02 -3.36 -9.46
N GLY A 43 1.35 -2.69 -8.35
CA GLY A 43 2.54 -2.96 -7.55
C GLY A 43 3.76 -2.11 -7.91
N SER A 44 3.69 -1.23 -8.91
CA SER A 44 4.78 -0.28 -9.16
C SER A 44 5.00 0.61 -7.93
N GLY A 45 6.26 0.87 -7.59
CA GLY A 45 6.66 1.61 -6.39
C GLY A 45 6.74 0.77 -5.10
N LEU A 46 6.40 -0.53 -5.14
CA LEU A 46 6.64 -1.41 -4.01
C LEU A 46 8.15 -1.52 -3.70
N PRO A 47 8.57 -1.28 -2.45
CA PRO A 47 9.97 -1.38 -2.05
C PRO A 47 10.42 -2.85 -2.00
N PRO A 48 11.73 -3.14 -2.18
CA PRO A 48 12.25 -4.48 -2.00
C PRO A 48 12.09 -4.93 -0.54
N GLY A 49 11.89 -6.24 -0.34
CA GLY A 49 11.78 -6.83 0.99
C GLY A 49 10.66 -7.85 1.07
N GLY A 50 10.18 -8.10 2.29
CA GLY A 50 9.02 -8.95 2.53
C GLY A 50 8.88 -9.34 3.99
N GLY A 51 7.69 -9.83 4.35
CA GLY A 51 7.33 -10.14 5.73
C GLY A 51 6.38 -11.32 5.82
N SER A 52 6.53 -12.15 6.86
CA SER A 52 5.62 -13.25 7.15
C SER A 52 4.45 -12.82 8.02
N VAL A 53 3.37 -13.60 8.00
CA VAL A 53 2.23 -13.44 8.91
C VAL A 53 2.69 -13.48 10.37
N GLU A 54 3.57 -14.41 10.75
CA GLU A 54 4.10 -14.54 12.11
C GLU A 54 4.84 -13.27 12.57
N GLN A 55 5.69 -12.70 11.71
CA GLN A 55 6.34 -11.41 12.00
C GLN A 55 5.30 -10.31 12.19
N GLY A 56 4.26 -10.30 11.35
CA GLY A 56 3.17 -9.33 11.40
C GLY A 56 2.34 -9.43 12.68
N GLU A 57 2.10 -10.64 13.20
CA GLU A 57 1.38 -10.83 14.47
C GLU A 57 2.10 -10.15 15.63
N ALA A 58 3.42 -10.31 15.72
CA ALA A 58 4.24 -9.69 16.75
C ALA A 58 4.21 -8.15 16.65
N ILE A 59 4.39 -7.60 15.44
CA ILE A 59 4.37 -6.15 15.21
C ILE A 59 3.00 -5.56 15.51
N PHE A 60 1.93 -6.21 15.05
CA PHE A 60 0.58 -5.73 15.23
C PHE A 60 0.17 -5.70 16.70
N ALA A 61 0.55 -6.73 17.47
CA ALA A 61 0.32 -6.74 18.92
C ALA A 61 1.00 -5.56 19.61
N ALA A 62 2.21 -5.19 19.18
CA ALA A 62 2.97 -4.11 19.77
C ALA A 62 2.54 -2.71 19.31
N ARG A 63 2.07 -2.56 18.06
CA ARG A 63 1.92 -1.23 17.41
C ARG A 63 0.50 -0.89 16.94
N CYS A 64 -0.40 -1.87 16.86
CA CYS A 64 -1.71 -1.68 16.22
C CYS A 64 -2.89 -2.05 17.14
N ALA A 65 -2.70 -3.05 18.00
CA ALA A 65 -3.79 -3.67 18.77
C ALA A 65 -4.46 -2.72 19.78
N ALA A 66 -3.77 -1.68 20.25
CA ALA A 66 -4.35 -0.67 21.14
C ALA A 66 -5.54 0.07 20.51
N CYS A 67 -5.52 0.27 19.19
CA CYS A 67 -6.57 0.96 18.45
C CYS A 67 -7.50 0.00 17.69
N HIS A 68 -6.95 -1.06 17.09
CA HIS A 68 -7.69 -1.99 16.22
C HIS A 68 -8.09 -3.31 16.90
N GLY A 69 -7.85 -3.43 18.21
CA GLY A 69 -8.11 -4.64 18.99
C GLY A 69 -7.16 -5.78 18.63
N LEU A 70 -7.23 -6.89 19.39
CA LEU A 70 -6.41 -8.06 19.09
C LEU A 70 -6.72 -8.57 17.68
N ARG A 71 -5.67 -8.79 16.87
CA ARG A 71 -5.78 -9.30 15.49
C ARG A 71 -6.72 -8.49 14.59
N GLY A 72 -6.90 -7.20 14.86
CA GLY A 72 -7.72 -6.32 14.02
C GLY A 72 -9.23 -6.50 14.17
N ARG A 73 -9.70 -7.10 15.27
CA ARG A 73 -11.12 -7.43 15.49
C ARG A 73 -11.87 -6.47 16.43
N GLY A 74 -11.42 -5.23 16.58
CA GLY A 74 -12.20 -4.25 17.35
C GLY A 74 -11.40 -3.01 17.77
N GLY A 75 -11.47 -2.67 19.05
CA GLY A 75 -10.80 -1.48 19.59
C GLY A 75 -11.49 -0.15 19.22
N PRO A 76 -11.00 0.97 19.75
CA PRO A 76 -11.62 2.29 19.57
C PRO A 76 -11.61 2.79 18.12
N ALA A 77 -10.69 2.31 17.27
CA ALA A 77 -10.66 2.63 15.84
C ALA A 77 -11.55 1.69 15.00
N GLY A 78 -12.20 0.71 15.64
CA GLY A 78 -13.04 -0.28 14.97
C GLY A 78 -12.26 -1.42 14.31
N PRO A 79 -12.97 -2.49 13.94
CA PRO A 79 -12.38 -3.69 13.35
C PRO A 79 -11.86 -3.43 11.92
N LEU A 80 -10.70 -4.00 11.61
CA LEU A 80 -10.11 -4.02 10.27
C LEU A 80 -10.68 -5.14 9.39
N VAL A 81 -11.15 -6.22 10.02
CA VAL A 81 -11.69 -7.42 9.37
C VAL A 81 -13.15 -7.59 9.75
N ALA A 82 -14.01 -7.82 8.77
CA ALA A 82 -15.40 -8.21 8.99
C ALA A 82 -15.51 -9.68 9.34
N ASP A 83 -16.37 -9.98 10.31
CA ASP A 83 -16.82 -11.35 10.55
C ASP A 83 -17.66 -11.85 9.37
N ALA A 84 -17.80 -13.17 9.26
CA ALA A 84 -18.54 -13.80 8.18
C ALA A 84 -19.99 -13.27 8.10
N GLY A 85 -20.38 -12.75 6.93
CA GLY A 85 -21.71 -12.17 6.71
C GLY A 85 -21.88 -10.73 7.22
N GLY A 86 -20.83 -10.10 7.77
CA GLY A 86 -20.86 -8.70 8.20
C GLY A 86 -20.90 -7.73 7.01
N ALA A 87 -21.79 -6.73 7.07
CA ALA A 87 -21.93 -5.69 6.05
C ALA A 87 -20.98 -4.49 6.22
N GLN A 88 -20.10 -4.51 7.24
CA GLN A 88 -19.17 -3.43 7.51
C GLN A 88 -18.12 -3.32 6.40
N ARG A 89 -17.70 -2.09 6.06
CA ARG A 89 -16.61 -1.85 5.12
C ARG A 89 -15.28 -2.14 5.82
N ALA A 90 -14.68 -3.27 5.47
CA ALA A 90 -13.45 -3.79 6.05
C ALA A 90 -12.49 -4.26 4.94
N VAL A 91 -11.30 -4.72 5.31
CA VAL A 91 -10.29 -5.20 4.35
C VAL A 91 -10.84 -6.33 3.47
N ASN A 92 -11.55 -7.30 4.05
CA ASN A 92 -12.10 -8.44 3.33
C ASN A 92 -13.42 -8.17 2.58
N THR A 93 -14.06 -7.01 2.77
CA THR A 93 -15.39 -6.73 2.19
C THR A 93 -15.42 -5.54 1.25
N TYR A 94 -14.45 -4.62 1.33
CA TYR A 94 -14.52 -3.34 0.60
C TYR A 94 -13.22 -2.96 -0.12
N TRP A 95 -12.05 -3.26 0.43
CA TRP A 95 -10.79 -2.84 -0.17
C TRP A 95 -10.53 -3.60 -1.49
N PRO A 96 -10.24 -2.91 -2.61
CA PRO A 96 -10.09 -3.56 -3.91
C PRO A 96 -8.68 -4.08 -4.22
N TYR A 97 -7.64 -3.54 -3.57
CA TYR A 97 -6.24 -3.89 -3.84
C TYR A 97 -5.43 -3.98 -2.54
N ALA A 98 -4.64 -5.05 -2.39
CA ALA A 98 -3.72 -5.22 -1.27
C ALA A 98 -2.56 -4.21 -1.29
N THR A 99 -2.17 -3.76 -2.49
CA THR A 99 -1.19 -2.69 -2.70
C THR A 99 -1.62 -1.36 -2.10
N THR A 100 -2.90 -1.00 -2.20
CA THR A 100 -3.44 0.21 -1.55
C THR A 100 -3.43 0.08 -0.02
N LEU A 101 -3.68 -1.13 0.52
CA LEU A 101 -3.53 -1.38 1.96
C LEU A 101 -2.09 -1.19 2.41
N PHE A 102 -1.12 -1.71 1.64
CA PHE A 102 0.30 -1.51 1.93
C PHE A 102 0.69 -0.02 1.90
N ASP A 103 0.31 0.72 0.85
CA ASP A 103 0.58 2.16 0.73
C ASP A 103 0.05 2.92 1.95
N TYR A 104 -1.21 2.64 2.31
CA TYR A 104 -1.85 3.28 3.46
C TYR A 104 -1.13 2.98 4.77
N VAL A 105 -0.81 1.71 5.05
CA VAL A 105 -0.11 1.33 6.27
C VAL A 105 1.27 1.98 6.32
N ARG A 106 2.04 1.93 5.22
CA ARG A 106 3.38 2.51 5.13
C ARG A 106 3.39 4.01 5.46
N ARG A 107 2.41 4.76 4.92
CA ARG A 107 2.44 6.22 4.96
C ARG A 107 1.67 6.84 6.12
N ALA A 108 0.65 6.16 6.63
CA ALA A 108 -0.28 6.72 7.59
C ALA A 108 -0.31 5.99 8.93
N MET A 109 0.28 4.79 9.03
CA MET A 109 0.26 3.97 10.24
C MET A 109 1.66 3.73 10.80
N PRO A 110 1.79 3.45 12.12
CA PRO A 110 0.78 3.65 13.16
C PRO A 110 0.31 5.10 13.27
N TYR A 111 -0.93 5.33 13.70
CA TYR A 111 -1.53 6.67 13.71
C TYR A 111 -0.74 7.70 14.53
N ASP A 112 -0.11 7.27 15.61
CA ASP A 112 0.71 8.09 16.50
C ASP A 112 2.17 8.25 16.02
N ALA A 113 2.61 7.44 15.06
CA ALA A 113 3.94 7.50 14.45
C ALA A 113 3.93 7.08 12.97
N PRO A 114 3.28 7.84 12.06
CA PRO A 114 3.23 7.49 10.64
C PRO A 114 4.62 7.38 10.02
N GLY A 115 4.85 6.37 9.17
CA GLY A 115 6.14 6.14 8.52
C GLY A 115 7.24 5.59 9.43
N SER A 116 6.92 5.21 10.67
CA SER A 116 7.90 4.64 11.62
C SER A 116 8.23 3.16 11.40
N LEU A 117 7.43 2.45 10.59
CA LEU A 117 7.69 1.06 10.23
C LEU A 117 8.61 0.99 9.01
N SER A 118 9.56 0.06 9.03
CA SER A 118 10.31 -0.32 7.84
C SER A 118 9.42 -1.02 6.81
N ASP A 119 9.83 -1.01 5.55
CA ASP A 119 9.07 -1.64 4.47
C ASP A 119 8.80 -3.14 4.72
N ALA A 120 9.76 -3.87 5.30
CA ALA A 120 9.58 -5.27 5.69
C ALA A 120 8.56 -5.46 6.82
N GLU A 121 8.51 -4.54 7.79
CA GLU A 121 7.50 -4.55 8.85
C GLU A 121 6.10 -4.24 8.29
N VAL A 122 5.99 -3.32 7.32
CA VAL A 122 4.73 -3.05 6.62
C VAL A 122 4.26 -4.31 5.88
N TYR A 123 5.13 -4.99 5.13
CA TYR A 123 4.78 -6.26 4.48
C TYR A 123 4.27 -7.30 5.48
N ALA A 124 4.95 -7.44 6.62
CA ALA A 124 4.59 -8.40 7.65
C ALA A 124 3.20 -8.09 8.25
N VAL A 125 2.94 -6.84 8.63
CA VAL A 125 1.64 -6.42 9.19
C VAL A 125 0.52 -6.58 8.17
N VAL A 126 0.76 -6.21 6.91
CA VAL A 126 -0.21 -6.41 5.83
C VAL A 126 -0.50 -7.89 5.60
N ALA A 127 0.53 -8.75 5.61
CA ALA A 127 0.36 -10.20 5.52
C ALA A 127 -0.53 -10.73 6.65
N MET A 128 -0.29 -10.29 7.89
CA MET A 128 -1.12 -10.69 9.03
C MET A 128 -2.58 -10.24 8.86
N ILE A 129 -2.82 -8.98 8.50
CA ILE A 129 -4.18 -8.45 8.28
C ILE A 129 -4.90 -9.28 7.19
N LEU A 130 -4.21 -9.60 6.10
CA LEU A 130 -4.76 -10.40 5.00
C LEU A 130 -5.01 -11.87 5.42
N ALA A 131 -4.19 -12.44 6.30
CA ALA A 131 -4.41 -13.77 6.87
C ALA A 131 -5.62 -13.80 7.83
N GLU A 132 -5.79 -12.78 8.68
CA GLU A 132 -6.97 -12.62 9.53
C GLU A 132 -8.25 -12.40 8.72
N ALA A 133 -8.12 -11.73 7.58
CA ALA A 133 -9.14 -11.58 6.55
C ALA A 133 -9.39 -12.86 5.73
N GLN A 134 -8.65 -13.95 5.99
CA GLN A 134 -8.74 -15.24 5.28
C GLN A 134 -8.48 -15.15 3.77
N LEU A 135 -7.65 -14.18 3.35
CA LEU A 135 -7.29 -13.95 1.95
C LEU A 135 -5.98 -14.63 1.55
N ILE A 136 -5.14 -14.95 2.55
CA ILE A 136 -3.89 -15.70 2.38
C ILE A 136 -3.74 -16.74 3.51
N SER A 137 -2.81 -17.69 3.35
CA SER A 137 -2.51 -18.68 4.38
C SER A 137 -1.77 -18.06 5.58
N ARG A 138 -1.91 -18.67 6.77
CA ARG A 138 -1.24 -18.21 8.01
C ARG A 138 0.28 -18.42 8.03
N ASP A 139 0.80 -19.27 7.16
CA ASP A 139 2.23 -19.51 6.96
C ASP A 139 2.80 -18.69 5.78
N ALA A 140 1.98 -17.83 5.16
CA ALA A 140 2.40 -17.05 4.00
C ALA A 140 3.45 -15.99 4.35
N ARG A 141 4.26 -15.68 3.35
CA ARG A 141 5.15 -14.51 3.30
C ARG A 141 4.75 -13.66 2.11
N LEU A 142 4.67 -12.35 2.30
CA LEU A 142 4.43 -11.40 1.23
C LEU A 142 5.68 -10.59 0.89
N ASP A 143 5.84 -10.28 -0.39
CA ASP A 143 6.86 -9.41 -0.94
C ASP A 143 6.29 -8.57 -2.10
N ALA A 144 7.17 -7.82 -2.79
CA ALA A 144 6.80 -6.97 -3.90
C ALA A 144 6.16 -7.72 -5.09
N GLY A 145 6.52 -8.99 -5.29
CA GLY A 145 5.98 -9.82 -6.36
C GLY A 145 4.66 -10.49 -5.96
N SER A 146 4.51 -10.91 -4.71
CA SER A 146 3.33 -11.66 -4.28
C SER A 146 2.17 -10.79 -3.81
N LEU A 147 2.42 -9.56 -3.33
CA LEU A 147 1.39 -8.68 -2.79
C LEU A 147 0.34 -8.25 -3.85
N PRO A 148 0.71 -7.85 -5.08
CA PRO A 148 -0.26 -7.48 -6.12
C PRO A 148 -1.15 -8.66 -6.57
N GLU A 149 -0.69 -9.89 -6.39
CA GLU A 149 -1.40 -11.12 -6.77
C GLU A 149 -2.53 -11.50 -5.79
N VAL A 150 -2.61 -10.86 -4.62
CA VAL A 150 -3.66 -11.12 -3.64
C VAL A 150 -5.01 -10.69 -4.19
N ARG A 151 -5.92 -11.66 -4.38
CA ARG A 151 -7.28 -11.40 -4.88
C ARG A 151 -8.17 -10.87 -3.77
N MET A 152 -8.42 -9.56 -3.80
CA MET A 152 -9.31 -8.89 -2.86
C MET A 152 -10.78 -8.95 -3.32
N PRO A 153 -11.73 -9.35 -2.45
CA PRO A 153 -13.16 -9.43 -2.81
C PRO A 153 -13.76 -8.07 -3.24
N GLY A 154 -13.28 -6.99 -2.63
CA GLY A 154 -13.75 -5.62 -2.90
C GLY A 154 -13.52 -5.16 -4.34
N ARG A 155 -12.64 -5.82 -5.11
CA ARG A 155 -12.37 -5.47 -6.51
C ARG A 155 -13.62 -5.54 -7.39
N SER A 156 -14.55 -6.44 -7.09
CA SER A 156 -15.80 -6.58 -7.84
C SER A 156 -16.79 -5.43 -7.64
N LEU A 157 -16.60 -4.60 -6.61
CA LEU A 157 -17.45 -3.44 -6.33
C LEU A 157 -17.10 -2.21 -7.17
N PHE A 158 -15.93 -2.22 -7.85
CA PHE A 158 -15.39 -1.09 -8.61
C PHE A 158 -14.93 -1.57 -10.01
N PRO A 159 -15.88 -1.73 -10.96
CA PRO A 159 -15.60 -2.19 -12.32
C PRO A 159 -14.90 -1.16 -13.20
#